data_AF-A0A8H6FGB9-F1
#
_entry.id   AF-A0A8H6FGB9-F1
#
_cell.length_a   1.000
_cell.length_b   1.000
_cell.length_c   1.000
_cell.angle_alpha   90.00
_cell.angle_beta   90.00
_cell.angle_gamma   90.00
#
_symmetry.space_group_name_H-M   'P 1'
#
loop_
_entity.id
_entity.type
_entity.pdbx_description
1 polymer ?
#
loop_
_entity_poly.entity_id
_entity_poly.type
_entity_poly.pdbx_seq_one_letter_code
_entity_poly.pdbx_strand_id
1 'polypeptide(L)'
;MHTTPAKEDKDVNGHNHMMHCFLVYSVAVGRFAHMSVKEDLNEALHAYAIRLLRLPLTYKFDSILAYHLAFVTARIQGGQDDPKAWEADDQSCRDLLVPRGTYAGNSKPNAGAPGPNKPVAAGGPAICRSFNRGSCFRERCPYSHVCSICQQNHSSDKCPKAHNSAVSTSNQLPLGNRVTRPE
;
A
#
# COMPACT_ATOMS: atom_id res chain seq x y z
N MET A 1 19.08 19.30 -4.60
CA MET A 1 17.91 18.44 -4.34
C MET A 1 18.02 17.97 -2.89
N HIS A 2 17.31 18.60 -1.97
CA HIS A 2 17.25 18.17 -0.57
C HIS A 2 16.05 17.26 -0.41
N THR A 3 16.29 15.95 -0.33
CA THR A 3 15.36 15.06 0.37
C THR A 3 15.25 15.56 1.81
N THR A 4 14.04 15.86 2.26
CA THR A 4 13.81 16.28 3.65
C THR A 4 14.16 15.11 4.57
N PRO A 5 15.18 15.21 5.43
CA PRO A 5 15.69 14.09 6.26
C PRO A 5 14.63 13.50 7.20
N ALA A 6 13.67 14.33 7.62
CA ALA A 6 12.64 13.95 8.58
C ALA A 6 11.70 12.80 8.15
N LYS A 7 11.61 12.45 6.85
CA LYS A 7 10.78 11.32 6.40
C LYS A 7 11.54 10.00 6.45
N GLU A 8 12.83 10.01 6.19
CA GLU A 8 13.67 8.81 6.16
C GLU A 8 13.88 8.24 7.57
N ASP A 9 14.06 9.12 8.56
CA ASP A 9 14.19 8.72 9.97
C ASP A 9 12.95 8.00 10.51
N LYS A 10 11.75 8.36 10.02
CA LYS A 10 10.50 7.71 10.43
C LYS A 10 10.38 6.28 9.90
N ASP A 11 10.83 6.04 8.67
CA ASP A 11 10.77 4.72 8.04
C ASP A 11 11.73 3.75 8.76
N VAL A 12 12.93 4.21 9.16
CA VAL A 12 13.90 3.40 9.89
C VAL A 12 13.37 3.00 11.27
N ASN A 13 12.82 3.97 12.02
CA ASN A 13 12.26 3.68 13.34
C ASN A 13 11.06 2.74 13.26
N GLY A 14 10.20 2.91 12.24
CA GLY A 14 9.07 2.01 11.99
C GLY A 14 9.53 0.58 11.68
N HIS A 15 10.55 0.42 10.84
CA HIS A 15 11.10 -0.90 10.52
C HIS A 15 11.70 -1.59 11.75
N ASN A 16 12.47 -0.88 12.57
CA ASN A 16 13.04 -1.44 13.79
C ASN A 16 11.97 -1.89 14.78
N HIS A 17 10.90 -1.11 14.94
CA HIS A 17 9.78 -1.48 15.80
C HIS A 17 9.06 -2.73 15.30
N MET A 18 8.78 -2.79 13.99
CA MET A 18 8.18 -3.98 13.35
C MET A 18 9.04 -5.23 13.56
N MET A 19 10.35 -5.12 13.33
CA MET A 19 11.28 -6.23 13.54
C MET A 19 11.32 -6.68 15.00
N HIS A 20 11.35 -5.74 15.95
CA HIS A 20 11.30 -6.08 17.37
C HIS A 20 10.02 -6.83 17.74
N CYS A 21 8.86 -6.36 17.28
CA CYS A 21 7.58 -7.06 17.49
C CYS A 21 7.62 -8.47 16.88
N PHE A 22 8.17 -8.63 15.69
CA PHE A 22 8.28 -9.95 15.05
C PHE A 22 9.20 -10.90 15.82
N LEU A 23 10.34 -10.41 16.34
CA LEU A 23 11.26 -11.25 17.13
C LEU A 23 10.63 -11.72 18.45
N VAL A 24 9.85 -10.86 19.12
CA VAL A 24 9.09 -11.26 20.31
C VAL A 24 8.06 -12.32 19.94
N TYR A 25 7.34 -12.13 18.84
CA TYR A 25 6.38 -13.09 18.32
C TYR A 25 7.04 -14.44 17.97
N SER A 26 8.19 -14.44 17.28
CA SER A 26 8.89 -15.66 16.88
C SER A 26 9.37 -16.47 18.07
N VAL A 27 9.84 -15.81 19.14
CA VAL A 27 10.19 -16.49 20.40
C VAL A 27 8.97 -17.13 21.04
N ALA A 28 7.81 -16.46 21.03
CA ALA A 28 6.57 -17.02 21.57
C ALA A 28 6.14 -18.26 20.77
N VAL A 29 6.04 -18.15 19.45
CA VAL A 29 5.66 -19.28 18.56
C VAL A 29 6.64 -20.45 18.73
N GLY A 30 7.95 -20.20 18.62
CA GLY A 30 8.97 -21.24 18.75
C GLY A 30 9.01 -21.88 20.15
N ARG A 31 8.63 -21.16 21.21
CA ARG A 31 8.57 -21.72 22.58
C ARG A 31 7.39 -22.66 22.79
N PHE A 32 6.25 -22.36 22.18
CA PHE A 32 5.01 -23.13 22.36
C PHE A 32 4.74 -24.17 21.27
N ALA A 33 5.53 -24.18 20.19
CA ALA A 33 5.43 -25.18 19.14
C ALA A 33 5.72 -26.61 19.66
N HIS A 34 5.10 -27.59 19.00
CA HIS A 34 5.30 -29.01 19.29
C HIS A 34 6.78 -29.40 19.09
N MET A 35 7.31 -30.24 19.98
CA MET A 35 8.74 -30.61 19.99
C MET A 35 9.23 -31.21 18.66
N SER A 36 8.35 -31.90 17.92
CA SER A 36 8.71 -32.54 16.64
C SER A 36 8.93 -31.57 15.49
N VAL A 37 8.47 -30.32 15.58
CA VAL A 37 8.59 -29.31 14.51
C VAL A 37 9.36 -28.07 14.95
N LYS A 38 9.76 -28.02 16.22
CA LYS A 38 10.30 -26.81 16.86
C LYS A 38 11.59 -26.32 16.22
N GLU A 39 12.50 -27.21 15.85
CA GLU A 39 13.78 -26.84 15.24
C GLU A 39 13.56 -26.23 13.85
N ASP A 40 12.89 -27.00 12.96
CA ASP A 40 12.49 -26.55 11.63
C ASP A 40 11.70 -25.24 11.66
N LEU A 41 10.76 -25.10 12.59
CA LEU A 41 9.97 -23.87 12.73
C LEU A 41 10.82 -22.67 13.14
N ASN A 42 11.78 -22.86 14.06
CA ASN A 42 12.68 -21.79 14.45
C ASN A 42 13.58 -21.38 13.28
N GLU A 43 14.08 -22.35 12.50
CA GLU A 43 14.86 -22.06 11.29
C GLU A 43 14.02 -21.26 10.28
N ALA A 44 12.80 -21.68 10.00
CA ALA A 44 11.89 -21.00 9.08
C ALA A 44 11.53 -19.57 9.54
N LEU A 45 11.30 -19.38 10.85
CA LEU A 45 11.08 -18.05 11.45
C LEU A 45 12.31 -17.14 11.28
N HIS A 46 13.52 -17.66 11.47
CA HIS A 46 14.76 -16.91 11.23
C HIS A 46 14.94 -16.57 9.74
N ALA A 47 14.67 -17.50 8.84
CA ALA A 47 14.71 -17.26 7.40
C ALA A 47 13.75 -16.14 6.99
N TYR A 48 12.55 -16.11 7.56
CA TYR A 48 11.59 -15.04 7.36
C TYR A 48 12.06 -13.70 7.98
N ALA A 49 12.68 -13.70 9.16
CA ALA A 49 13.28 -12.49 9.74
C ALA A 49 14.33 -11.87 8.81
N ILE A 50 15.22 -12.70 8.24
CA ILE A 50 16.23 -12.28 7.27
C ILE A 50 15.58 -11.69 6.02
N ARG A 51 14.47 -12.29 5.55
CA ARG A 51 13.68 -11.76 4.42
C ARG A 51 13.19 -10.35 4.74
N LEU A 52 12.57 -10.14 5.91
CA LEU A 52 12.09 -8.82 6.34
C LEU A 52 13.21 -7.78 6.41
N LEU A 53 14.40 -8.14 6.91
CA LEU A 53 15.56 -7.24 6.99
C LEU A 53 16.09 -6.80 5.62
N ARG A 54 15.85 -7.58 4.57
CA ARG A 54 16.28 -7.25 3.19
C ARG A 54 15.30 -6.34 2.45
N LEU A 55 14.01 -6.38 2.80
CA LEU A 55 12.98 -5.64 2.07
C LEU A 55 13.18 -4.11 2.09
N PRO A 56 13.61 -3.45 3.19
CA PRO A 56 13.81 -1.99 3.21
C PRO A 56 14.81 -1.48 2.18
N LEU A 57 15.70 -2.34 1.67
CA LEU A 57 16.66 -1.99 0.64
C LEU A 57 15.99 -1.69 -0.71
N THR A 58 14.80 -2.25 -0.95
CA THR A 58 14.13 -2.24 -2.26
C THR A 58 12.70 -1.74 -2.22
N TYR A 59 12.01 -1.80 -1.08
CA TYR A 59 10.57 -1.51 -0.98
C TYR A 59 10.27 -0.39 0.02
N LYS A 60 9.10 0.24 -0.12
CA LYS A 60 8.61 1.26 0.82
C LYS A 60 8.15 0.61 2.12
N PHE A 61 8.42 1.26 3.25
CA PHE A 61 8.05 0.74 4.57
C PHE A 61 6.56 0.35 4.67
N ASP A 62 5.64 1.23 4.25
CA ASP A 62 4.20 0.94 4.30
C ASP A 62 3.82 -0.37 3.57
N SER A 63 4.46 -0.65 2.43
CA SER A 63 4.22 -1.89 1.68
C SER A 63 4.85 -3.12 2.33
N ILE A 64 5.98 -2.95 3.01
CA ILE A 64 6.62 -4.02 3.80
C ILE A 64 5.75 -4.38 5.00
N LEU A 65 5.17 -3.38 5.68
CA LEU A 65 4.25 -3.59 6.79
C LEU A 65 2.98 -4.32 6.32
N ALA A 66 2.40 -3.91 5.18
CA ALA A 66 1.24 -4.59 4.60
C ALA A 66 1.57 -6.05 4.23
N TYR A 67 2.71 -6.30 3.58
CA TYR A 67 3.24 -7.64 3.30
C TYR A 67 3.35 -8.48 4.58
N HIS A 68 3.99 -7.92 5.61
CA HIS A 68 4.22 -8.62 6.87
C HIS A 68 2.92 -9.02 7.56
N LEU A 69 1.98 -8.09 7.69
CA LEU A 69 0.69 -8.35 8.33
C LEU A 69 -0.13 -9.39 7.56
N ALA A 70 -0.18 -9.30 6.22
CA ALA A 70 -0.87 -10.27 5.40
C ALA A 70 -0.25 -11.68 5.54
N PHE A 71 1.08 -11.76 5.47
CA PHE A 71 1.81 -13.02 5.61
C PHE A 71 1.57 -13.68 6.97
N VAL A 72 1.73 -12.94 8.07
CA VAL A 72 1.51 -13.47 9.43
C VAL A 72 0.04 -13.87 9.63
N THR A 73 -0.90 -13.07 9.13
CA THR A 73 -2.35 -13.41 9.21
C THR A 73 -2.65 -14.74 8.54
N ALA A 74 -2.07 -14.99 7.36
CA ALA A 74 -2.25 -16.27 6.66
C ALA A 74 -1.70 -17.46 7.46
N ARG A 75 -0.60 -17.29 8.23
CA ARG A 75 -0.05 -18.36 9.08
C ARG A 75 -0.85 -18.60 10.35
N ILE A 76 -1.39 -17.53 10.95
CA ILE A 76 -2.32 -17.67 12.06
C ILE A 76 -3.56 -18.45 11.63
N GLN A 77 -4.08 -18.21 10.41
CA GLN A 77 -5.26 -18.89 9.88
C GLN A 77 -4.97 -20.32 9.39
N GLY A 78 -3.81 -20.57 8.80
CA GLY A 78 -3.42 -21.86 8.21
C GLY A 78 -2.75 -22.84 9.18
N GLY A 79 -2.40 -22.39 10.38
CA GLY A 79 -1.60 -23.15 11.34
C GLY A 79 -0.19 -22.56 11.45
N GLN A 80 0.07 -21.89 12.58
CA GLN A 80 1.32 -21.15 12.78
C GLN A 80 2.55 -22.05 12.99
N ASP A 81 2.35 -23.35 13.23
CA ASP A 81 3.40 -24.33 13.54
C ASP A 81 3.89 -25.10 12.30
N ASP A 82 3.55 -24.67 11.08
CA ASP A 82 4.01 -25.29 9.82
C ASP A 82 5.27 -24.58 9.28
N PRO A 83 6.48 -25.19 9.41
CA PRO A 83 7.72 -24.58 8.92
C PRO A 83 7.70 -24.30 7.42
N LYS A 84 7.10 -25.18 6.60
CA LYS A 84 7.06 -25.01 5.14
C LYS A 84 6.22 -23.81 4.76
N ALA A 85 5.14 -23.56 5.49
CA ALA A 85 4.34 -22.36 5.28
C ALA A 85 5.17 -21.09 5.58
N TRP A 86 6.03 -21.08 6.60
CA TRP A 86 6.92 -19.93 6.88
C TRP A 86 7.99 -19.71 5.81
N GLU A 87 8.49 -20.78 5.21
CA GLU A 87 9.45 -20.69 4.11
C GLU A 87 8.80 -20.27 2.78
N ALA A 88 7.51 -20.61 2.60
CA ALA A 88 6.80 -20.36 1.36
C ALA A 88 6.91 -18.90 0.91
N ASP A 89 7.12 -18.75 -0.38
CA ASP A 89 7.11 -17.46 -1.04
C ASP A 89 5.69 -17.16 -1.53
N ASP A 90 4.89 -16.55 -0.65
CA ASP A 90 3.49 -16.22 -0.96
C ASP A 90 3.43 -15.10 -2.00
N GLN A 91 3.25 -15.49 -3.26
CA GLN A 91 3.11 -14.55 -4.38
C GLN A 91 2.01 -13.51 -4.11
N SER A 92 0.89 -13.92 -3.52
CA SER A 92 -0.22 -13.02 -3.14
C SER A 92 0.20 -11.93 -2.14
N CYS A 93 1.13 -12.24 -1.22
CA CYS A 93 1.69 -11.25 -0.32
C CYS A 93 2.71 -10.37 -1.07
N ARG A 94 3.54 -10.95 -1.94
CA ARG A 94 4.56 -10.20 -2.70
C ARG A 94 3.95 -9.10 -3.56
N ASP A 95 2.74 -9.29 -4.09
CA ASP A 95 2.04 -8.30 -4.89
C ASP A 95 1.71 -7.00 -4.10
N LEU A 96 1.76 -7.05 -2.77
CA LEU A 96 1.62 -5.88 -1.90
C LEU A 96 2.88 -5.00 -1.84
N LEU A 97 4.04 -5.54 -2.23
CA LEU A 97 5.31 -4.84 -2.15
C LEU A 97 5.40 -3.75 -3.21
N VAL A 98 5.58 -2.51 -2.77
CA VAL A 98 5.73 -1.35 -3.65
C VAL A 98 7.20 -0.99 -3.67
N PRO A 99 7.90 -1.11 -4.82
CA PRO A 99 9.29 -0.70 -4.92
C PRO A 99 9.46 0.72 -4.42
N ARG A 100 10.52 0.94 -3.65
CA ARG A 100 11.06 2.27 -3.43
C ARG A 100 11.39 2.74 -4.84
N GLY A 101 10.62 3.71 -5.34
CA GLY A 101 10.76 4.19 -6.71
C GLY A 101 12.26 4.37 -6.92
N THR A 102 12.80 3.68 -7.93
CA THR A 102 14.22 3.79 -8.22
C THR A 102 14.55 5.27 -8.21
N TYR A 103 15.74 5.65 -7.74
CA TYR A 103 16.40 6.76 -8.36
C TYR A 103 16.56 6.38 -9.84
N ALA A 104 15.48 6.40 -10.62
CA ALA A 104 15.50 6.51 -12.04
C ALA A 104 16.12 7.88 -12.24
N GLY A 105 17.45 7.89 -12.31
CA GLY A 105 18.19 9.06 -12.74
C GLY A 105 17.49 9.54 -13.99
N ASN A 106 17.01 10.79 -13.95
CA ASN A 106 16.56 11.61 -15.07
C ASN A 106 16.52 10.90 -16.44
N SER A 107 15.66 9.91 -16.63
CA SER A 107 15.17 9.60 -17.96
C SER A 107 13.98 10.54 -18.16
N LYS A 108 14.33 11.83 -18.31
CA LYS A 108 13.53 12.70 -19.15
C LYS A 108 13.30 11.89 -20.44
N PRO A 109 12.07 11.63 -20.88
CA PRO A 109 11.88 11.30 -22.27
C PRO A 109 12.52 12.47 -23.03
N ASN A 110 13.52 12.15 -23.85
CA ASN A 110 14.18 13.11 -24.71
C ASN A 110 13.14 13.53 -25.76
N ALA A 111 12.24 14.44 -25.37
CA ALA A 111 11.39 15.16 -26.28
C ALA A 111 12.33 16.13 -26.99
N GLY A 112 12.74 15.74 -28.20
CA GLY A 112 13.47 16.61 -29.09
C GLY A 112 12.79 17.98 -29.17
N ALA A 113 13.55 19.02 -28.87
CA ALA A 113 13.34 20.30 -29.50
C ALA A 113 13.77 20.18 -30.98
N PRO A 114 13.25 20.98 -31.93
CA PRO A 114 12.68 22.32 -31.71
C PRO A 114 11.36 22.59 -32.43
N GLY A 115 10.52 23.42 -31.84
CA GLY A 115 9.35 23.97 -32.51
C GLY A 115 8.76 25.14 -31.73
N PRO A 116 8.86 26.39 -32.24
CA PRO A 116 8.15 27.51 -31.67
C PRO A 116 6.66 27.41 -32.04
N ASN A 117 5.81 27.94 -31.16
CA ASN A 117 4.37 28.12 -31.33
C ASN A 117 3.48 26.89 -31.11
N LYS A 118 3.04 26.71 -29.85
CA LYS A 118 1.64 26.35 -29.58
C LYS A 118 1.09 27.17 -28.40
N PRO A 119 -0.20 27.49 -28.44
CA PRO A 119 -0.74 28.73 -27.91
C PRO A 119 -0.91 28.70 -26.39
N VAL A 120 -0.70 29.88 -25.80
CA VAL A 120 -1.10 30.25 -24.44
C VAL A 120 -2.58 29.88 -24.24
N ALA A 121 -2.82 28.77 -23.55
CA ALA A 121 -4.13 28.50 -22.97
C ALA A 121 -4.27 29.36 -21.71
N ALA A 122 -5.27 30.24 -21.75
CA ALA A 122 -5.56 31.26 -20.75
C ALA A 122 -5.66 30.71 -19.32
N GLY A 123 -4.66 31.01 -18.49
CA GLY A 123 -4.80 32.01 -17.41
C GLY A 123 -5.75 31.75 -16.24
N GLY A 124 -6.11 30.51 -15.91
CA GLY A 124 -6.81 30.19 -14.66
C GLY A 124 -5.85 29.75 -13.54
N PRO A 125 -6.02 30.17 -12.27
CA PRO A 125 -5.27 29.59 -11.16
C PRO A 125 -5.58 28.09 -11.05
N ALA A 126 -4.54 27.26 -11.01
CA ALA A 126 -4.69 25.81 -10.89
C ALA A 126 -5.49 25.43 -9.62
N ILE A 127 -6.24 24.32 -9.68
CA ILE A 127 -7.10 23.86 -8.58
C ILE A 127 -6.27 23.24 -7.45
N CYS A 128 -6.60 23.57 -6.21
CA CYS A 128 -5.95 23.05 -5.01
C CYS A 128 -6.32 21.59 -4.76
N ARG A 129 -5.35 20.67 -4.87
CA ARG A 129 -5.55 19.24 -4.61
C ARG A 129 -5.76 18.92 -3.13
N SER A 130 -5.08 19.63 -2.22
CA SER A 130 -5.24 19.42 -0.77
C SER A 130 -6.62 19.87 -0.27
N PHE A 131 -7.17 20.94 -0.84
CA PHE A 131 -8.55 21.37 -0.56
C PHE A 131 -9.55 20.29 -0.97
N ASN A 132 -9.38 19.71 -2.16
CA ASN A 132 -10.22 18.63 -2.68
C ASN A 132 -10.16 17.34 -1.85
N ARG A 133 -9.13 17.17 -1.01
CA ARG A 133 -8.99 16.07 -0.04
C ARG A 133 -9.39 16.46 1.39
N GLY A 134 -9.92 17.67 1.61
CA GLY A 134 -10.31 18.16 2.94
C GLY A 134 -9.14 18.52 3.87
N SER A 135 -7.93 18.74 3.34
CA SER A 135 -6.71 18.91 4.16
C SER A 135 -5.96 20.23 3.93
N CYS A 136 -6.55 21.19 3.20
CA CYS A 136 -5.97 22.53 3.06
C CYS A 136 -6.49 23.46 4.15
N PHE A 137 -5.59 23.91 5.03
CA PHE A 137 -5.88 24.86 6.12
C PHE A 137 -5.22 26.23 5.91
N ARG A 138 -4.72 26.52 4.71
CA ARG A 138 -4.08 27.81 4.40
C ARG A 138 -5.14 28.87 4.17
N GLU A 139 -5.11 29.95 4.95
CA GLU A 139 -6.01 31.09 4.79
C GLU A 139 -5.84 31.79 3.43
N ARG A 140 -4.61 31.84 2.90
CA ARG A 140 -4.28 32.38 1.58
C ARG A 140 -3.63 31.32 0.70
N CYS A 141 -4.46 30.45 0.11
CA CYS A 141 -3.98 29.43 -0.82
C CYS A 141 -3.71 30.03 -2.21
N PRO A 142 -2.55 29.80 -2.85
CA PRO A 142 -2.27 30.29 -4.19
C PRO A 142 -3.04 29.55 -5.30
N TYR A 143 -3.80 28.51 -4.93
CA TYR A 143 -4.56 27.66 -5.82
C TYR A 143 -6.06 27.80 -5.56
N SER A 144 -6.89 27.59 -6.58
CA SER A 144 -8.34 27.73 -6.46
C SER A 144 -8.96 26.63 -5.59
N HIS A 145 -9.76 27.03 -4.59
CA HIS A 145 -10.51 26.13 -3.71
C HIS A 145 -11.88 25.81 -4.30
N VAL A 146 -11.87 25.02 -5.38
CA VAL A 146 -13.08 24.53 -6.05
C VAL A 146 -13.01 23.02 -6.25
N CYS A 147 -14.17 22.39 -6.33
CA CYS A 147 -14.32 20.96 -6.57
C CYS A 147 -13.70 20.59 -7.92
N SER A 148 -12.79 19.62 -7.97
CA SER A 148 -12.22 19.16 -9.25
C SER A 148 -13.23 18.48 -10.17
N ILE A 149 -14.37 18.01 -9.64
CA ILE A 149 -15.41 17.27 -10.39
C ILE A 149 -16.42 18.24 -11.02
N CYS A 150 -16.88 19.24 -10.27
CA CYS A 150 -17.97 20.12 -10.69
C CYS A 150 -17.65 21.62 -10.66
N GLN A 151 -16.43 21.98 -10.27
CA GLN A 151 -15.91 23.36 -10.21
C GLN A 151 -16.71 24.31 -9.28
N GLN A 152 -17.47 23.76 -8.32
CA GLN A 152 -18.21 24.52 -7.31
C GLN A 152 -17.43 24.66 -6.00
N ASN A 153 -17.89 25.53 -5.10
CA ASN A 153 -17.24 25.82 -3.80
C ASN A 153 -17.47 24.71 -2.75
N HIS A 154 -16.89 23.54 -2.98
CA HIS A 154 -16.76 22.44 -2.03
C HIS A 154 -15.59 21.54 -2.42
N SER A 155 -15.10 20.73 -1.49
CA SER A 155 -14.08 19.72 -1.74
C SER A 155 -14.68 18.48 -2.42
N SER A 156 -13.91 17.76 -3.23
CA SER A 156 -14.42 16.62 -4.02
C SER A 156 -14.98 15.46 -3.19
N ASP A 157 -14.55 15.29 -1.94
CA ASP A 157 -15.13 14.35 -0.96
C ASP A 157 -16.59 14.69 -0.59
N LYS A 158 -16.97 15.97 -0.67
CA LYS A 158 -18.33 16.46 -0.41
C LYS A 158 -19.12 16.71 -1.69
N CYS A 159 -18.65 16.18 -2.82
CA CYS A 159 -19.30 16.44 -4.10
C CYS A 159 -20.52 15.53 -4.32
N PRO A 160 -21.73 16.10 -4.48
CA PRO A 160 -22.93 15.29 -4.73
C PRO A 160 -22.87 14.56 -6.09
N LYS A 161 -22.05 15.04 -7.03
CA LYS A 161 -21.84 14.40 -8.34
C LYS A 161 -20.86 13.22 -8.30
N ALA A 162 -20.08 13.05 -7.23
CA ALA A 162 -19.13 11.94 -7.10
C ALA A 162 -19.83 10.57 -6.97
N HIS A 163 -21.01 10.54 -6.35
CA HIS A 163 -21.78 9.31 -6.12
C HIS A 163 -22.48 8.76 -7.37
N ASN A 164 -22.67 9.57 -8.41
CA ASN A 164 -23.35 9.14 -9.64
C ASN A 164 -22.42 8.48 -10.67
N SER A 165 -21.09 8.51 -10.46
CA SER A 165 -20.13 7.83 -11.35
C SER A 165 -19.84 6.38 -10.99
N ALA A 166 -20.43 5.85 -9.90
CA ALA A 166 -20.19 4.48 -9.40
C ALA A 166 -21.30 3.46 -9.76
N VAL A 167 -22.36 3.86 -10.47
CA VAL A 167 -23.44 2.96 -10.90
C VAL A 167 -23.33 2.75 -12.42
N SER A 168 -22.33 1.98 -12.85
CA SER A 168 -22.32 1.35 -14.18
C SER A 168 -21.29 0.22 -14.25
N THR A 169 -21.38 -0.73 -13.30
CA THR A 169 -20.88 -2.11 -13.48
C THR A 169 -21.54 -3.01 -12.44
N SER A 170 -22.83 -3.29 -12.63
CA SER A 170 -23.53 -4.35 -11.90
C SER A 170 -23.79 -5.51 -12.87
N ASN A 171 -22.82 -6.41 -12.99
CA ASN A 171 -23.07 -7.76 -13.49
C ASN A 171 -23.59 -8.59 -12.31
N GLN A 172 -24.88 -8.46 -11.99
CA GLN A 172 -25.56 -9.46 -11.17
C GLN A 172 -26.06 -10.58 -12.09
N LEU A 173 -25.44 -11.75 -11.98
CA LEU A 173 -26.00 -13.01 -12.46
C LEU A 173 -27.14 -13.45 -11.52
N PRO A 174 -28.23 -14.05 -12.03
CA PRO A 174 -29.35 -14.50 -11.20
C PRO A 174 -28.97 -15.75 -10.39
N LEU A 175 -29.30 -15.74 -9.09
CA LEU A 175 -29.26 -16.91 -8.22
C LEU A 175 -30.30 -17.95 -8.70
N GLY A 176 -29.79 -19.09 -9.18
CA GLY A 176 -30.58 -20.25 -9.56
C GLY A 176 -31.22 -20.96 -8.35
N ASN A 177 -32.43 -21.44 -8.59
CA ASN A 177 -33.38 -21.99 -7.62
C ASN A 177 -32.91 -23.23 -6.87
N ARG A 178 -33.25 -23.28 -5.57
CA ARG A 178 -33.09 -24.40 -4.66
C ARG A 178 -34.24 -25.39 -4.87
N VAL A 179 -33.95 -26.58 -5.41
CA VAL A 179 -34.91 -27.69 -5.53
C VAL A 179 -35.06 -28.36 -4.15
N THR A 180 -36.29 -28.39 -3.64
CA THR A 180 -36.71 -29.20 -2.49
C THR A 180 -36.87 -30.66 -2.91
N ARG A 181 -36.25 -31.58 -2.17
CA ARG A 181 -36.39 -33.03 -2.30
C ARG A 181 -37.58 -33.52 -1.47
N PRO A 182 -38.53 -34.30 -2.01
CA PRO A 182 -39.43 -35.10 -1.21
C PRO A 182 -38.85 -36.50 -0.93
N GLU A 183 -39.39 -37.11 0.13
CA GLU A 183 -39.05 -38.41 0.72
C GLU A 183 -39.24 -39.60 -0.23
#